data_AF-A0A6A3YEK0-F1
#
_entry.id   AF-A0A6A3YEK0-F1
#
_cell.length_a   1.000
_cell.length_b   1.000
_cell.length_c   1.000
_cell.angle_alpha   90.00
_cell.angle_beta   90.00
_cell.angle_gamma   90.00
#
_symmetry.space_group_name_H-M   'P 1'
#
loop_
_entity.id
_entity.type
_entity.pdbx_description
1 polymer ?
#
loop_
_entity_poly.entity_id
_entity_poly.type
_entity_poly.pdbx_seq_one_letter_code
_entity_poly.pdbx_strand_id
1 'polypeptide(L)' 'MLLGDSLGRKYPPYLVLKVTSSKIAATRAENYAKRHSFGRLLWKKLSPLQARNNVVIYGNSSGCWNKGLKIDW' A
#
# COMPACT_ATOMS: atom_id res chain seq x y z
N MET A 1 7.76 -1.39 -7.22
CA MET A 1 9.15 -0.88 -7.18
C MET A 1 9.97 -1.71 -6.22
N LEU A 2 11.15 -2.09 -6.66
CA LEU A 2 12.21 -2.64 -5.80
C LEU A 2 13.12 -1.47 -5.43
N LEU A 3 13.43 -1.31 -4.15
CA LEU A 3 14.30 -0.24 -3.66
C LEU A 3 15.61 -0.85 -3.19
N GLY A 4 16.71 -0.15 -3.47
CA GLY A 4 18.01 -0.47 -2.92
C GLY A 4 18.82 0.78 -2.62
N ASP A 5 19.68 0.71 -1.60
CA ASP A 5 20.63 1.77 -1.28
C ASP A 5 21.95 1.59 -2.05
N SER A 6 22.82 2.61 -2.01
CA SER A 6 24.14 2.58 -2.65
C SER A 6 25.10 1.57 -2.02
N LEU A 7 24.77 1.02 -0.85
CA LEU A 7 25.53 -0.04 -0.18
C LEU A 7 25.06 -1.44 -0.63
N GLY A 8 24.12 -1.51 -1.58
CA GLY A 8 23.58 -2.75 -2.11
C GLY A 8 22.53 -3.41 -1.22
N ARG A 9 22.06 -2.73 -0.16
CA ARG A 9 20.93 -3.25 0.65
C ARG A 9 19.66 -3.19 -0.17
N LYS A 10 18.92 -4.29 -0.16
CA LYS A 10 17.60 -4.40 -0.81
C LYS A 10 16.52 -4.29 0.25
N TYR A 11 15.54 -3.44 0.00
CA TYR A 11 14.39 -3.26 0.88
C TYR A 11 13.20 -4.13 0.42
N PRO A 12 12.21 -4.37 1.29
CA PRO A 12 10.94 -4.98 0.92
C PRO A 12 10.37 -4.35 -0.37
N PRO A 13 9.86 -5.14 -1.33
CA PRO A 13 9.24 -4.58 -2.51
C PRO A 13 7.98 -3.79 -2.16
N TYR A 14 7.75 -2.70 -2.91
CA TYR A 14 6.55 -1.88 -2.81
C TYR A 14 5.69 -2.08 -4.06
N LEU A 15 4.42 -2.43 -3.90
CA LEU A 15 3.46 -2.62 -4.98
C LEU A 15 2.35 -1.58 -4.88
N VAL A 16 1.83 -1.12 -6.03
CA VAL A 16 0.63 -0.28 -6.07
C VAL A 16 -0.40 -0.97 -6.95
N LEU A 17 -1.57 -1.24 -6.39
CA LEU A 17 -2.68 -1.85 -7.08
C LEU A 17 -3.77 -0.81 -7.32
N LYS A 18 -4.41 -0.90 -8.49
CA LYS A 18 -5.54 -0.03 -8.81
C LYS A 18 -6.75 -0.44 -7.97
N VAL A 19 -7.28 0.48 -7.17
CA VAL A 19 -8.49 0.28 -6.38
C VAL A 19 -9.40 1.50 -6.41
N THR A 20 -10.71 1.25 -6.35
CA THR A 20 -11.71 2.30 -6.20
C THR A 20 -11.82 2.71 -4.74
N SER A 21 -11.67 3.99 -4.46
CA SER A 21 -11.83 4.54 -3.11
C SER A 21 -13.27 4.43 -2.63
N SER A 22 -13.47 4.34 -1.30
CA SER A 22 -14.83 4.43 -0.74
C SER A 22 -15.50 5.75 -1.12
N LYS A 23 -16.81 5.72 -1.38
CA LYS A 23 -17.64 6.92 -1.59
C LYS A 23 -17.87 7.69 -0.28
N ILE A 24 -17.79 7.01 0.86
CA ILE A 24 -17.97 7.61 2.18
C ILE A 24 -16.64 8.24 2.62
N ALA A 25 -16.62 9.56 2.82
CA ALA A 25 -15.40 10.33 3.10
C ALA A 25 -14.68 9.85 4.38
N ALA A 26 -15.41 9.63 5.47
CA ALA A 26 -14.85 9.13 6.73
C ALA A 26 -14.18 7.75 6.54
N THR A 27 -14.85 6.82 5.86
CA THR A 27 -14.28 5.50 5.55
C THR A 27 -13.08 5.60 4.62
N ARG A 28 -13.10 6.51 3.64
CA ARG A 28 -11.96 6.76 2.75
C ARG A 28 -10.74 7.23 3.53
N ALA A 29 -10.91 8.21 4.42
CA ALA A 29 -9.83 8.71 5.27
C ALA A 29 -9.28 7.62 6.19
N GLU A 30 -10.15 6.82 6.81
CA GLU A 30 -9.73 5.72 7.68
C GLU A 30 -8.98 4.62 6.88
N ASN A 31 -9.47 4.25 5.70
CA ASN A 31 -8.79 3.26 4.85
C ASN A 31 -7.42 3.77 4.38
N TYR A 32 -7.32 5.05 4.00
CA TYR A 32 -6.05 5.66 3.64
C TYR A 32 -5.05 5.59 4.79
N ALA A 33 -5.47 6.02 5.99
CA ALA A 33 -4.59 6.10 7.15
C ALA A 33 -4.18 4.74 7.72
N LYS A 34 -5.07 3.74 7.71
CA LYS A 34 -4.86 2.48 8.45
C LYS A 34 -4.72 1.24 7.57
N ARG A 35 -5.08 1.33 6.29
CA ARG A 35 -5.31 0.15 5.44
C ARG A 35 -4.76 0.33 4.03
N HIS A 36 -3.85 1.28 3.84
CA HIS A 36 -3.23 1.58 2.55
C HIS A 36 -4.27 1.79 1.43
N SER A 37 -5.36 2.48 1.76
CA SER A 37 -6.53 2.73 0.91
C SER A 37 -7.39 1.50 0.56
N PHE A 38 -7.10 0.32 1.11
CA PHE A 38 -7.93 -0.86 0.96
C PHE A 38 -9.12 -0.84 1.93
N GLY A 39 -10.25 -1.37 1.47
CA GLY A 39 -11.40 -1.61 2.34
C GLY A 39 -11.13 -2.71 3.38
N ARG A 40 -11.90 -2.69 4.47
CA ARG A 40 -11.74 -3.60 5.62
C ARG A 40 -11.63 -5.09 5.25
N LEU A 41 -12.48 -5.57 4.34
CA LEU A 41 -12.52 -7.00 3.97
C LEU A 41 -11.27 -7.44 3.21
N LEU A 42 -10.83 -6.62 2.25
CA LEU A 42 -9.63 -6.92 1.47
C LEU A 42 -8.38 -6.75 2.33
N TRP A 43 -8.34 -5.72 3.17
CA TRP A 43 -7.25 -5.51 4.11
C TRP A 43 -7.01 -6.71 5.04
N LYS A 44 -8.08 -7.34 5.56
CA LYS A 44 -7.96 -8.57 6.37
C LYS A 44 -7.25 -9.71 5.64
N LYS A 45 -7.33 -9.77 4.31
CA LYS A 45 -6.64 -10.77 3.48
C LYS A 45 -5.23 -10.32 3.10
N LEU A 46 -5.06 -9.05 2.74
CA LEU A 46 -3.77 -8.52 2.27
C LEU A 46 -2.76 -8.31 3.39
N SER A 47 -3.17 -7.82 4.55
CA SER A 47 -2.27 -7.56 5.68
C SER A 47 -1.42 -8.78 6.07
N PRO A 48 -1.99 -10.00 6.25
CA PRO A 48 -1.17 -11.17 6.56
C PRO A 48 -0.32 -11.63 5.37
N LEU A 49 -0.77 -11.45 4.12
CA LEU A 49 0.03 -11.77 2.94
C LEU A 49 1.24 -10.84 2.79
N GLN A 50 1.07 -9.55 3.07
CA GLN A 50 2.16 -8.59 3.10
C GLN A 50 3.24 -9.00 4.11
N ALA A 51 2.83 -9.32 5.34
CA ALA A 51 3.74 -9.74 6.39
C ALA A 51 4.46 -11.05 6.03
N ARG A 52 3.72 -12.05 5.53
CA ARG A 52 4.28 -13.35 5.13
C ARG A 52 5.30 -13.24 4.00
N ASN A 53 5.06 -12.35 3.04
CA ASN A 53 5.87 -12.24 1.83
C ASN A 53 6.89 -11.10 1.88
N ASN A 54 7.01 -10.39 3.01
CA ASN A 54 7.86 -9.21 3.18
C ASN A 54 7.69 -8.19 2.04
N VAL A 55 6.44 -7.82 1.76
CA VAL A 55 6.05 -6.89 0.69
C VAL A 55 5.07 -5.86 1.24
N VAL A 56 5.18 -4.63 0.76
CA VAL A 56 4.24 -3.55 1.10
C VAL A 56 3.37 -3.27 -0.13
N ILE A 57 2.05 -3.29 0.03
CA ILE A 57 1.10 -3.06 -1.06
C ILE A 57 0.23 -1.85 -0.70
N TYR A 58 0.12 -0.92 -1.63
CA TYR A 58 -0.78 0.23 -1.55
C TYR A 58 -1.88 0.15 -2.60
N GLY A 59 -3.04 0.70 -2.27
CA GLY A 59 -4.14 0.92 -3.20
C GLY A 59 -4.24 2.40 -3.58
N ASN A 60 -4.44 2.70 -4.86
CA ASN A 60 -4.95 4.01 -5.29
C ASN A 60 -5.71 3.91 -6.62
N SER A 61 -6.39 4.99 -7.04
CA SER A 61 -7.18 5.01 -8.29
C SER A 61 -6.32 4.97 -9.56
N SER A 62 -5.06 5.39 -9.48
CA SER A 62 -4.14 5.42 -10.61
C SER A 62 -3.52 4.05 -10.93
N GLY A 63 -3.40 3.17 -9.93
CA GLY A 63 -2.68 1.90 -10.05
C GLY A 63 -1.17 2.04 -10.21
N CYS A 64 -0.62 3.22 -9.91
CA CYS A 64 0.80 3.51 -10.05
C CYS A 64 1.28 4.42 -8.92
N TRP A 65 2.60 4.56 -8.79
CA TRP A 65 3.21 5.45 -7.80
C TRP A 65 2.79 6.90 -8.07
N ASN A 66 2.43 7.65 -7.02
CA ASN A 66 2.06 9.05 -7.14
C ASN A 66 2.57 9.85 -5.94
N LYS A 67 2.47 11.18 -5.99
CA LYS A 67 3.00 12.10 -4.96
C LYS A 67 2.42 11.87 -3.55
N GLY A 68 1.28 11.20 -3.44
CA GLY A 68 0.64 10.91 -2.15
C GLY A 68 1.18 9.68 -1.44
N LEU A 69 1.93 8.83 -2.13
CA LEU A 69 2.54 7.63 -1.54
C LEU A 69 3.92 7.96 -0.96
N LYS A 70 4.17 7.44 0.24
CA LYS A 70 5.45 7.53 0.92
C LYS A 70 5.96 6.14 1.24
N ILE A 71 7.28 6.02 1.31
CA ILE A 71 7.97 4.84 1.80
C ILE A 71 8.23 5.11 3.27
N ASP A 72 7.81 4.19 4.12
CA ASP A 72 8.15 4.20 5.54
C ASP A 72 9.44 3.37 5.70
N TRP A 73 10.47 3.97 6.28
CA TRP A 73 11.81 3.38 6.45
C TRP A 73 11.97 2.74 7.83
#